data_AF-A0A2J6S8X6-F1
#
_entry.id   AF-A0A2J6S8X6-F1
#
_cell.length_a   1.000
_cell.length_b   1.000
_cell.length_c   1.000
_cell.angle_alpha   90.00
_cell.angle_beta   90.00
_cell.angle_gamma   90.00
#
_symmetry.space_group_name_H-M   'P 1'
#
loop_
_entity.id
_entity.type
_entity.pdbx_description
1 polymer ?
#
loop_
_entity_poly.entity_id
_entity_poly.type
_entity_poly.pdbx_seq_one_letter_code
_entity_poly.pdbx_strand_id
1 'polypeptide(L)'
;HHKTTIETECKEILALEKLELLAANTTELADKTHSNATKIAEIKTKASDSATRLAALKGNSTLIKDCAIIAAAERLERDCKELEELEKFIKFADNSTAVADKTKNNATKIAEIKAEASKDATKLQNLETNSTLVKLCIIIAAAEREKHECEEIKKLETFIAFAGNSSAVADKTKNNATKAGEIEAQSSKDATVLAKLKSNATLVSDCAA
;
A
#
# COMPACT_ATOMS: atom_id res chain seq x y z
N HIS A 1 10.25 11.13 -1.68
CA HIS A 1 9.10 11.95 -1.28
C HIS A 1 9.29 12.52 0.12
N HIS A 2 9.54 13.82 0.23
CA HIS A 2 9.34 14.55 1.47
C HIS A 2 7.83 14.70 1.67
N LYS A 3 7.27 14.13 2.75
CA LYS A 3 5.90 14.48 3.17
C LYS A 3 5.89 15.96 3.51
N THR A 4 4.94 16.72 2.99
CA THR A 4 4.77 18.12 3.38
C THR A 4 4.32 18.20 4.85
N THR A 5 4.60 19.31 5.53
CA THR A 5 4.10 19.56 6.89
C THR A 5 2.57 19.43 6.93
N ILE A 6 1.89 19.91 5.88
CA ILE A 6 0.44 19.81 5.69
C ILE A 6 -0.03 18.35 5.65
N GLU A 7 0.60 17.48 4.86
CA GLU A 7 0.24 16.05 4.83
C GLU A 7 0.40 15.37 6.19
N THR A 8 1.40 15.76 6.97
CA THR A 8 1.64 15.20 8.30
C THR A 8 0.55 15.64 9.29
N GLU A 9 0.22 16.93 9.30
CA GLU A 9 -0.85 17.50 10.12
C GLU A 9 -2.21 16.94 9.73
N CYS A 10 -2.48 16.75 8.44
CA CYS A 10 -3.72 16.13 7.96
C CYS A 10 -3.85 14.67 8.36
N LYS A 11 -2.77 13.89 8.28
CA LYS A 11 -2.77 12.50 8.79
C LYS A 11 -3.00 12.45 10.30
N GLU A 12 -2.45 13.41 11.04
CA GLU A 12 -2.71 13.54 12.48
C GLU A 12 -4.20 13.81 12.72
N ILE A 13 -4.79 14.81 12.06
CA ILE A 13 -6.23 15.12 12.15
C ILE A 13 -7.07 13.88 11.85
N LEU A 14 -6.84 13.20 10.73
CA LEU A 14 -7.61 12.02 10.32
C LEU A 14 -7.46 10.84 11.29
N ALA A 15 -6.26 10.63 11.84
CA ALA A 15 -6.03 9.59 12.83
C ALA A 15 -6.79 9.87 14.14
N LEU A 16 -6.79 11.13 14.60
CA LEU A 16 -7.51 11.55 15.79
C LEU A 16 -9.02 11.48 15.60
N GLU A 17 -9.56 11.91 14.45
CA GLU A 17 -10.99 11.78 14.12
C GLU A 17 -11.42 10.32 14.07
N LYS A 18 -10.61 9.44 13.47
CA LYS A 18 -10.87 8.00 13.45
C LYS A 18 -10.86 7.39 14.85
N LEU A 19 -9.96 7.86 15.72
CA LEU A 19 -9.89 7.43 17.12
C LEU A 19 -11.14 7.85 17.91
N GLU A 20 -11.61 9.09 17.73
CA GLU A 20 -12.86 9.57 18.34
C GLU A 20 -14.08 8.78 17.85
N LEU A 21 -14.20 8.56 16.54
CA LEU A 21 -15.28 7.77 15.95
C LEU A 21 -15.28 6.33 16.47
N LEU A 22 -14.11 5.69 16.53
CA LEU A 22 -13.98 4.34 17.08
C LEU A 22 -14.34 4.31 18.58
N ALA A 23 -13.87 5.27 19.37
CA ALA A 23 -14.17 5.33 20.80
C ALA A 23 -15.67 5.55 21.07
N ALA A 24 -16.37 6.27 20.20
CA ALA A 24 -17.80 6.52 20.26
C ALA A 24 -18.65 5.34 19.76
N ASN A 25 -18.18 4.55 18.80
CA ASN A 25 -18.86 3.36 18.29
C ASN A 25 -18.62 2.14 19.20
N THR A 26 -19.46 1.98 20.21
CA THR A 26 -19.33 0.90 21.21
C THR A 26 -19.32 -0.50 20.62
N THR A 27 -20.03 -0.74 19.51
CA THR A 27 -20.10 -2.05 18.85
C THR A 27 -18.80 -2.35 18.12
N GLU A 28 -18.36 -1.46 17.22
CA GLU A 28 -17.11 -1.64 16.48
C GLU A 28 -15.89 -1.68 17.40
N LEU A 29 -15.91 -0.89 18.48
CA LEU A 29 -14.87 -0.91 19.49
C LEU A 29 -14.81 -2.26 20.22
N ALA A 30 -15.96 -2.82 20.59
CA ALA A 30 -16.02 -4.15 21.20
C ALA A 30 -15.50 -5.22 20.22
N ASP A 31 -15.88 -5.16 18.95
CA ASP A 31 -15.43 -6.10 17.93
C ASP A 31 -13.90 -6.05 17.74
N LYS A 32 -13.32 -4.85 17.57
CA LYS A 32 -11.87 -4.67 17.39
C LYS A 32 -11.05 -5.04 18.62
N THR A 33 -11.61 -4.90 19.82
CA THR A 33 -10.91 -5.20 21.07
C THR A 33 -11.20 -6.61 21.58
N HIS A 34 -12.03 -7.39 20.87
CA HIS A 34 -12.58 -8.67 21.33
C HIS A 34 -13.19 -8.55 22.73
N SER A 35 -13.97 -7.48 22.95
CA SER A 35 -14.63 -7.14 24.20
C SER A 35 -13.69 -7.01 25.41
N ASN A 36 -12.39 -6.80 25.19
CA ASN A 36 -11.43 -6.63 26.26
C ASN A 36 -11.62 -5.25 26.94
N ALA A 37 -12.17 -5.26 28.15
CA ALA A 37 -12.52 -4.05 28.89
C ALA A 37 -11.33 -3.08 29.10
N THR A 38 -10.13 -3.60 29.35
CA THR A 38 -8.91 -2.79 29.52
C THR A 38 -8.55 -2.06 28.22
N LYS A 39 -8.54 -2.76 27.09
CA LYS A 39 -8.27 -2.15 25.77
C LYS A 39 -9.33 -1.13 25.38
N ILE A 40 -10.60 -1.40 25.69
CA ILE A 40 -11.70 -0.46 25.47
C ILE A 40 -11.47 0.83 26.27
N ALA A 41 -11.12 0.71 27.55
CA ALA A 41 -10.83 1.85 28.40
C ALA A 41 -9.61 2.64 27.89
N GLU A 42 -8.52 1.96 27.52
CA GLU A 42 -7.33 2.60 26.95
C GLU A 42 -7.63 3.40 25.68
N ILE A 43 -8.45 2.86 24.78
CA ILE A 43 -8.83 3.56 23.53
C ILE A 43 -9.69 4.78 23.84
N LYS A 44 -10.65 4.67 24.77
CA LYS A 44 -11.48 5.81 25.19
C LYS A 44 -10.65 6.91 25.87
N THR A 45 -9.69 6.53 26.72
CA THR A 45 -8.76 7.49 27.35
C THR A 45 -7.92 8.19 26.29
N LYS A 46 -7.30 7.44 25.36
CA LYS A 46 -6.52 8.04 24.27
C LYS A 46 -7.34 8.98 23.39
N ALA A 47 -8.60 8.63 23.11
CA ALA A 47 -9.51 9.51 22.37
C ALA A 47 -9.77 10.81 23.13
N SER A 48 -10.07 10.71 24.43
CA SER A 48 -10.29 11.86 25.30
C SER A 48 -9.05 12.76 25.40
N ASP A 49 -7.86 12.19 25.56
CA ASP A 49 -6.60 12.93 25.66
C ASP A 49 -6.25 13.65 24.36
N SER A 50 -6.67 13.07 23.23
CA SER A 50 -6.41 13.62 21.90
C SER A 50 -7.37 14.75 21.49
N ALA A 51 -8.50 14.91 22.18
CA ALA A 51 -9.52 15.90 21.83
C ALA A 51 -8.98 17.34 21.82
N THR A 52 -8.12 17.69 22.78
CA THR A 52 -7.48 19.02 22.85
C THR A 52 -6.54 19.27 21.66
N ARG A 53 -5.77 18.25 21.27
CA ARG A 53 -4.86 18.33 20.12
C ARG A 53 -5.64 18.44 18.81
N LEU A 54 -6.72 17.67 18.67
CA LEU A 54 -7.61 17.74 17.52
C LEU A 54 -8.28 19.11 17.41
N ALA A 55 -8.77 19.67 18.53
CA ALA A 55 -9.36 21.00 18.55
C ALA A 55 -8.37 22.10 18.13
N ALA A 56 -7.11 22.01 18.60
CA ALA A 56 -6.06 22.94 18.20
C ALA A 56 -5.77 22.88 16.69
N LEU A 57 -5.68 21.67 16.12
CA LEU A 57 -5.46 21.46 14.68
C LEU A 57 -6.65 21.95 13.85
N LYS A 58 -7.89 21.72 14.32
CA LYS A 58 -9.14 22.18 13.68
C LYS A 58 -9.34 23.70 13.70
N GLY A 59 -8.60 24.43 14.55
CA GLY A 59 -8.63 25.89 14.60
C GLY A 59 -8.13 26.57 13.33
N ASN A 60 -7.33 25.88 12.50
CA ASN A 60 -6.86 26.40 11.22
C ASN A 60 -7.80 25.99 10.08
N SER A 61 -8.68 26.89 9.66
CA SER A 61 -9.72 26.61 8.66
C SER A 61 -9.16 26.31 7.26
N THR A 62 -8.00 26.86 6.91
CA THR A 62 -7.30 26.54 5.65
C THR A 62 -6.77 25.12 5.70
N LEU A 63 -6.07 24.75 6.78
CA LEU A 63 -5.57 23.39 7.00
C LEU A 63 -6.69 22.37 6.89
N ILE A 64 -7.85 22.61 7.50
CA ILE A 64 -8.99 21.68 7.43
C ILE A 64 -9.54 21.49 6.02
N LYS A 65 -9.56 22.55 5.19
CA LYS A 65 -9.95 22.42 3.78
C LYS A 65 -8.97 21.56 3.00
N ASP A 66 -7.67 21.78 3.19
CA ASP A 66 -6.62 21.01 2.53
C ASP A 66 -6.65 19.54 2.99
N CYS A 67 -6.86 19.30 4.29
CA CYS A 67 -7.01 17.97 4.84
C CYS A 67 -8.25 17.24 4.32
N ALA A 68 -9.35 17.92 4.02
CA ALA A 68 -10.52 17.30 3.42
C ALA A 68 -10.23 16.77 2.00
N ILE A 69 -9.42 17.49 1.23
CA ILE A 69 -8.97 17.05 -0.11
C ILE A 69 -8.05 15.84 0.02
N ILE A 70 -7.07 15.89 0.94
CA ILE A 70 -6.16 14.77 1.21
C ILE A 70 -6.94 13.54 1.70
N ALA A 71 -7.90 13.73 2.60
CA ALA A 71 -8.75 12.66 3.12
C ALA A 71 -9.58 12.01 2.01
N ALA A 72 -10.12 12.81 1.09
CA ALA A 72 -10.85 12.31 -0.07
C ALA A 72 -9.92 11.51 -1.00
N ALA A 73 -8.70 11.99 -1.26
CA ALA A 73 -7.70 11.27 -2.04
C ALA A 73 -7.29 9.95 -1.36
N GLU A 74 -6.99 9.95 -0.06
CA GLU A 74 -6.64 8.74 0.68
C GLU A 74 -7.81 7.75 0.75
N ARG A 75 -9.05 8.23 0.85
CA ARG A 75 -10.24 7.37 0.79
C ARG A 75 -10.36 6.72 -0.58
N LEU A 76 -10.21 7.51 -1.63
CA LEU A 76 -10.23 7.00 -2.99
C LEU A 76 -9.14 5.93 -3.21
N GLU A 77 -7.90 6.18 -2.77
CA GLU A 77 -6.83 5.18 -2.84
C GLU A 77 -7.17 3.89 -2.08
N ARG A 78 -7.77 3.99 -0.90
CA ARG A 78 -8.20 2.80 -0.13
C ARG A 78 -9.30 2.03 -0.85
N ASP A 79 -10.32 2.73 -1.35
CA ASP A 79 -11.43 2.11 -2.08
C ASP A 79 -10.88 1.40 -3.35
N CYS A 80 -9.89 1.99 -4.02
CA CYS A 80 -9.21 1.38 -5.17
C CYS A 80 -8.36 0.15 -4.80
N LYS A 81 -7.65 0.19 -3.68
CA LYS A 81 -6.90 -0.97 -3.16
C LYS A 81 -7.83 -2.10 -2.77
N GLU A 82 -8.94 -1.78 -2.12
CA GLU A 82 -9.97 -2.76 -1.78
C GLU A 82 -10.56 -3.41 -3.04
N LEU A 83 -10.87 -2.64 -4.07
CA LEU A 83 -11.28 -3.18 -5.38
C LEU A 83 -10.24 -4.15 -5.95
N GLU A 84 -8.96 -3.76 -5.97
CA GLU A 84 -7.88 -4.59 -6.51
C GLU A 84 -7.68 -5.89 -5.69
N GLU A 85 -7.76 -5.81 -4.36
CA GLU A 85 -7.63 -6.96 -3.46
C GLU A 85 -8.80 -7.93 -3.63
N LEU A 86 -10.04 -7.42 -3.71
CA LEU A 86 -11.22 -8.23 -3.98
C LEU A 86 -11.10 -8.96 -5.32
N GLU A 87 -10.73 -8.26 -6.39
CA GLU A 87 -10.50 -8.87 -7.70
C GLU A 87 -9.43 -9.97 -7.66
N LYS A 88 -8.30 -9.72 -7.00
CA LYS A 88 -7.20 -10.70 -6.87
C LYS A 88 -7.65 -11.93 -6.10
N PHE A 89 -8.39 -11.74 -5.02
CA PHE A 89 -8.89 -12.83 -4.20
C PHE A 89 -9.91 -13.69 -4.95
N ILE A 90 -10.85 -13.08 -5.68
CA ILE A 90 -11.83 -13.79 -6.52
C ILE A 90 -11.10 -14.58 -7.62
N LYS A 91 -10.16 -13.95 -8.35
CA LYS A 91 -9.33 -14.63 -9.35
C LYS A 91 -8.56 -15.82 -8.77
N PHE A 92 -8.04 -15.67 -7.55
CA PHE A 92 -7.40 -16.77 -6.83
C PHE A 92 -8.39 -17.88 -6.50
N ALA A 93 -9.56 -17.56 -5.92
CA ALA A 93 -10.58 -18.53 -5.54
C ALA A 93 -11.15 -19.33 -6.72
N ASP A 94 -11.22 -18.71 -7.90
CA ASP A 94 -11.63 -19.35 -9.15
C ASP A 94 -10.54 -20.26 -9.75
N ASN A 95 -9.27 -20.05 -9.38
CA ASN A 95 -8.16 -20.91 -9.79
C ASN A 95 -8.11 -22.18 -8.93
N SER A 96 -8.91 -23.18 -9.32
CA SER A 96 -9.02 -24.45 -8.60
C SER A 96 -7.69 -25.11 -8.23
N THR A 97 -6.68 -25.07 -9.13
CA THR A 97 -5.34 -25.62 -8.86
C THR A 97 -4.61 -24.82 -7.78
N ALA A 98 -4.55 -23.49 -7.91
CA ALA A 98 -3.87 -22.63 -6.93
C ALA A 98 -4.51 -22.73 -5.54
N VAL A 99 -5.84 -22.82 -5.47
CA VAL A 99 -6.56 -23.03 -4.21
C VAL A 99 -6.28 -24.41 -3.64
N ALA A 100 -6.32 -25.47 -4.46
CA ALA A 100 -6.00 -26.83 -4.04
C ALA A 100 -4.56 -26.92 -3.47
N ASP A 101 -3.59 -26.33 -4.15
CA ASP A 101 -2.20 -26.27 -3.70
C ASP A 101 -2.06 -25.50 -2.38
N LYS A 102 -2.66 -24.31 -2.29
CA LYS A 102 -2.62 -23.47 -1.08
C LYS A 102 -3.27 -24.14 0.13
N THR A 103 -4.35 -24.88 -0.10
CA THR A 103 -5.12 -25.58 0.94
C THR A 103 -4.65 -27.00 1.20
N LYS A 104 -3.67 -27.51 0.43
CA LYS A 104 -3.24 -28.91 0.43
C LYS A 104 -4.40 -29.89 0.20
N ASN A 105 -5.28 -29.57 -0.75
CA ASN A 105 -6.50 -30.32 -1.07
C ASN A 105 -7.47 -30.49 0.12
N ASN A 106 -7.44 -29.60 1.10
CA ASN A 106 -8.39 -29.63 2.21
C ASN A 106 -9.77 -29.12 1.74
N ALA A 107 -10.72 -30.03 1.58
CA ALA A 107 -12.06 -29.73 1.06
C ALA A 107 -12.80 -28.65 1.86
N THR A 108 -12.70 -28.63 3.19
CA THR A 108 -13.35 -27.63 4.04
C THR A 108 -12.77 -26.24 3.78
N LYS A 109 -11.45 -26.09 3.73
CA LYS A 109 -10.79 -24.80 3.43
C LYS A 109 -11.08 -24.32 2.02
N ILE A 110 -11.15 -25.23 1.05
CA ILE A 110 -11.55 -24.90 -0.33
C ILE A 110 -12.98 -24.34 -0.33
N ALA A 111 -13.90 -24.98 0.38
CA ALA A 111 -15.28 -24.52 0.49
C ALA A 111 -15.39 -23.15 1.19
N GLU A 112 -14.64 -22.94 2.27
CA GLU A 112 -14.55 -21.64 2.97
C GLU A 112 -14.05 -20.52 2.05
N ILE A 113 -12.97 -20.77 1.29
CA ILE A 113 -12.42 -19.79 0.33
C ILE A 113 -13.47 -19.44 -0.74
N LYS A 114 -14.16 -20.44 -1.30
CA LYS A 114 -15.20 -20.20 -2.31
C LYS A 114 -16.40 -19.44 -1.73
N ALA A 115 -16.78 -19.75 -0.49
CA ALA A 115 -17.87 -19.05 0.17
C ALA A 115 -17.52 -17.58 0.43
N GLU A 116 -16.30 -17.29 0.89
CA GLU A 116 -15.84 -15.92 1.10
C GLU A 116 -15.70 -15.17 -0.22
N ALA A 117 -15.11 -15.79 -1.25
CA ALA A 117 -15.01 -15.20 -2.58
C ALA A 117 -16.38 -14.84 -3.18
N SER A 118 -17.43 -15.61 -2.87
CA SER A 118 -18.80 -15.30 -3.31
C SER A 118 -19.37 -14.04 -2.62
N LYS A 119 -19.06 -13.82 -1.33
CA LYS A 119 -19.43 -12.59 -0.62
C LYS A 119 -18.64 -11.40 -1.15
N ASP A 120 -17.34 -11.59 -1.35
CA ASP A 120 -16.45 -10.58 -1.88
C ASP A 120 -16.79 -10.20 -3.33
N ALA A 121 -17.27 -11.15 -4.15
CA ALA A 121 -17.79 -10.87 -5.48
C ALA A 121 -19.03 -9.97 -5.45
N THR A 122 -19.92 -10.16 -4.46
CA THR A 122 -21.09 -9.28 -4.27
C THR A 122 -20.64 -7.87 -3.87
N LYS A 123 -19.64 -7.78 -2.97
CA LYS A 123 -19.08 -6.50 -2.53
C LYS A 123 -18.36 -5.79 -3.68
N LEU A 124 -17.57 -6.50 -4.47
CA LEU A 124 -16.90 -6.00 -5.67
C LEU A 124 -17.94 -5.45 -6.65
N GLN A 125 -18.98 -6.22 -6.96
CA GLN A 125 -20.05 -5.78 -7.86
C GLN A 125 -20.72 -4.49 -7.38
N ASN A 126 -20.97 -4.37 -6.06
CA ASN A 126 -21.52 -3.15 -5.48
C ASN A 126 -20.59 -1.94 -5.66
N LEU A 127 -19.28 -2.10 -5.44
CA LEU A 127 -18.30 -1.03 -5.63
C LEU A 127 -18.14 -0.66 -7.12
N GLU A 128 -18.19 -1.64 -8.02
CA GLU A 128 -18.10 -1.46 -9.47
C GLU A 128 -19.31 -0.72 -10.07
N THR A 129 -20.46 -0.71 -9.41
CA THR A 129 -21.62 0.08 -9.87
C THR A 129 -21.31 1.58 -9.94
N ASN A 130 -20.36 2.06 -9.14
CA ASN A 130 -19.87 3.43 -9.21
C ASN A 130 -18.84 3.58 -10.32
N SER A 131 -19.31 3.81 -11.55
CA SER A 131 -18.44 3.96 -12.73
C SER A 131 -17.38 5.07 -12.61
N THR A 132 -17.64 6.10 -11.80
CA THR A 132 -16.66 7.17 -11.52
C THR A 132 -15.52 6.64 -10.65
N LEU A 133 -15.84 5.89 -9.59
CA LEU A 133 -14.86 5.22 -8.74
C LEU A 133 -13.95 4.30 -9.58
N VAL A 134 -14.54 3.41 -10.40
CA VAL A 134 -13.78 2.47 -11.24
C VAL A 134 -12.81 3.20 -12.17
N LYS A 135 -13.27 4.26 -12.85
CA LYS A 135 -12.40 5.07 -13.73
C LYS A 135 -11.25 5.73 -12.98
N LEU A 136 -11.51 6.28 -11.80
CA LEU A 136 -10.47 6.89 -10.97
C LEU A 136 -9.47 5.84 -10.49
N CYS A 137 -9.92 4.64 -10.13
CA CYS A 137 -9.04 3.56 -9.71
C CYS A 137 -8.12 3.06 -10.83
N ILE A 138 -8.59 3.04 -12.09
CA ILE A 138 -7.73 2.72 -13.24
C ILE A 138 -6.59 3.75 -13.37
N ILE A 139 -6.89 5.03 -13.17
CA ILE A 139 -5.90 6.12 -13.25
C ILE A 139 -4.90 6.00 -12.09
N ILE A 140 -5.39 5.80 -10.85
CA ILE A 140 -4.54 5.63 -9.66
C ILE A 140 -3.64 4.41 -9.82
N ALA A 141 -4.17 3.27 -10.27
CA ALA A 141 -3.39 2.07 -10.50
C ALA A 141 -2.32 2.26 -11.59
N ALA A 142 -2.59 3.08 -12.61
CA ALA A 142 -1.58 3.44 -13.60
C ALA A 142 -0.46 4.29 -12.98
N ALA A 143 -0.81 5.32 -12.20
CA ALA A 143 0.16 6.16 -11.51
C ALA A 143 1.00 5.39 -10.47
N GLU A 144 0.38 4.46 -9.73
CA GLU A 144 1.11 3.60 -8.78
C GLU A 144 2.07 2.64 -9.49
N ARG A 145 1.68 2.08 -10.64
CA ARG A 145 2.58 1.23 -11.46
C ARG A 145 3.78 2.03 -11.95
N GLU A 146 3.56 3.20 -12.51
CA GLU A 146 4.60 4.07 -13.02
C GLU A 146 5.58 4.47 -11.90
N LYS A 147 5.05 4.85 -10.73
CA LYS A 147 5.87 5.11 -9.54
C LYS A 147 6.74 3.91 -9.15
N HIS A 148 6.16 2.70 -9.13
CA HIS A 148 6.91 1.49 -8.83
C HIS A 148 8.02 1.23 -9.87
N GLU A 149 7.73 1.46 -11.16
CA GLU A 149 8.72 1.36 -12.24
C GLU A 149 9.84 2.39 -12.06
N CYS A 150 9.55 3.62 -11.64
CA CYS A 150 10.56 4.62 -11.31
C CYS A 150 11.43 4.23 -10.10
N GLU A 151 10.82 3.70 -9.05
CA GLU A 151 11.57 3.18 -7.89
C GLU A 151 12.48 2.01 -8.29
N GLU A 152 12.01 1.15 -9.19
CA GLU A 152 12.80 0.04 -9.71
C GLU A 152 13.96 0.51 -10.58
N ILE A 153 13.75 1.46 -11.48
CA ILE A 153 14.81 2.12 -12.25
C ILE A 153 15.90 2.63 -11.29
N LYS A 154 15.52 3.36 -10.24
CA LYS A 154 16.46 3.91 -9.27
C LYS A 154 17.23 2.84 -8.50
N LYS A 155 16.57 1.74 -8.10
CA LYS A 155 17.22 0.61 -7.43
C LYS A 155 18.24 -0.06 -8.35
N LEU A 156 17.87 -0.31 -9.60
CA LEU A 156 18.74 -0.91 -10.61
C LEU A 156 19.95 -0.01 -10.88
N GLU A 157 19.76 1.29 -11.07
CA GLU A 157 20.86 2.25 -11.23
C GLU A 157 21.82 2.24 -10.04
N THR A 158 21.28 2.25 -8.82
CA THR A 158 22.08 2.23 -7.59
C THR A 158 22.89 0.94 -7.49
N PHE A 159 22.28 -0.21 -7.80
CA PHE A 159 22.94 -1.49 -7.76
C PHE A 159 24.03 -1.62 -8.83
N ILE A 160 23.76 -1.19 -10.06
CA ILE A 160 24.73 -1.20 -11.17
C ILE A 160 25.92 -0.29 -10.84
N ALA A 161 25.66 0.91 -10.30
CA ALA A 161 26.72 1.81 -9.85
C ALA A 161 27.57 1.22 -8.73
N PHE A 162 26.94 0.53 -7.77
CA PHE A 162 27.65 -0.23 -6.73
C PHE A 162 28.51 -1.35 -7.33
N ALA A 163 27.95 -2.15 -8.24
CA ALA A 163 28.65 -3.27 -8.88
C ALA A 163 29.83 -2.82 -9.75
N GLY A 164 29.74 -1.63 -10.36
CA GLY A 164 30.83 -1.00 -11.10
C GLY A 164 31.96 -0.43 -10.22
N ASN A 165 31.78 -0.37 -8.91
CA ASN A 165 32.78 0.09 -7.95
C ASN A 165 33.52 -1.11 -7.34
N SER A 166 34.65 -1.47 -7.96
CA SER A 166 35.46 -2.63 -7.56
C SER A 166 35.88 -2.62 -6.09
N SER A 167 36.21 -1.45 -5.51
CA SER A 167 36.55 -1.31 -4.09
C SER A 167 35.34 -1.59 -3.18
N ALA A 168 34.17 -1.02 -3.49
CA ALA A 168 32.95 -1.24 -2.70
C ALA A 168 32.48 -2.70 -2.77
N VAL A 169 32.62 -3.33 -3.93
CA VAL A 169 32.34 -4.76 -4.12
C VAL A 169 33.35 -5.62 -3.34
N ALA A 170 34.65 -5.30 -3.41
CA ALA A 170 35.68 -6.00 -2.65
C ALA A 170 35.43 -5.92 -1.14
N ASP A 171 35.07 -4.74 -0.62
CA ASP A 171 34.72 -4.53 0.79
C ASP A 171 33.48 -5.33 1.17
N LYS A 172 32.40 -5.27 0.37
CA LYS A 172 31.14 -5.98 0.64
C LYS A 172 31.31 -7.50 0.60
N THR A 173 32.16 -8.00 -0.29
CA THR A 173 32.42 -9.43 -0.48
C THR A 173 33.55 -9.97 0.39
N LYS A 174 34.25 -9.09 1.13
CA LYS A 174 35.48 -9.42 1.87
C LYS A 174 36.55 -10.05 0.98
N ASN A 175 36.73 -9.49 -0.21
CA ASN A 175 37.62 -9.99 -1.26
C ASN A 175 37.30 -11.43 -1.74
N ASN A 176 36.05 -11.88 -1.58
CA ASN A 176 35.62 -13.18 -2.09
C ASN A 176 35.30 -13.09 -3.59
N ALA A 177 36.19 -13.63 -4.43
CA ALA A 177 36.09 -13.57 -5.88
C ALA A 177 34.79 -14.19 -6.45
N THR A 178 34.28 -15.29 -5.86
CA THR A 178 33.03 -15.91 -6.30
C THR A 178 31.84 -14.99 -6.08
N LYS A 179 31.73 -14.38 -4.89
CA LYS A 179 30.65 -13.43 -4.57
C LYS A 179 30.74 -12.14 -5.40
N ALA A 180 31.96 -11.69 -5.69
CA ALA A 180 32.17 -10.55 -6.58
C ALA A 180 31.67 -10.87 -8.00
N GLY A 181 32.01 -12.05 -8.52
CA GLY A 181 31.51 -12.52 -9.82
C GLY A 181 29.99 -12.69 -9.88
N GLU A 182 29.34 -13.13 -8.80
CA GLU A 182 27.87 -13.19 -8.72
C GLU A 182 27.23 -11.80 -8.81
N ILE A 183 27.81 -10.79 -8.15
CA ILE A 183 27.36 -9.39 -8.21
C ILE A 183 27.53 -8.83 -9.62
N GLU A 184 28.68 -9.07 -10.26
CA GLU A 184 28.94 -8.63 -11.64
C GLU A 184 27.96 -9.28 -12.63
N ALA A 185 27.69 -10.59 -12.47
CA ALA A 185 26.74 -11.32 -13.30
C ALA A 185 25.31 -10.80 -13.10
N GLN A 186 24.89 -10.51 -11.87
CA GLN A 186 23.58 -9.93 -11.60
C GLN A 186 23.48 -8.51 -12.15
N SER A 187 24.51 -7.68 -11.97
CA SER A 187 24.58 -6.32 -12.51
C SER A 187 24.41 -6.30 -14.03
N SER A 188 25.00 -7.27 -14.74
CA SER A 188 24.85 -7.40 -16.19
C SER A 188 23.41 -7.72 -16.62
N LYS A 189 22.70 -8.56 -15.86
CA LYS A 189 21.27 -8.84 -16.08
C LYS A 189 20.42 -7.61 -15.78
N ASP A 190 20.69 -6.95 -14.67
CA ASP A 190 19.97 -5.77 -14.21
C ASP A 190 20.17 -4.58 -15.16
N ALA A 191 21.35 -4.45 -15.77
CA ALA A 191 21.61 -3.47 -16.83
C ALA A 191 20.72 -3.69 -18.07
N THR A 192 20.44 -4.95 -18.41
CA THR A 192 19.52 -5.28 -19.52
C THR A 192 18.08 -4.91 -19.17
N VAL A 193 17.64 -5.20 -17.94
CA VAL A 193 16.30 -4.82 -17.45
C VAL A 193 16.17 -3.29 -17.41
N LEU A 194 17.18 -2.59 -16.89
CA LEU A 194 17.21 -1.13 -16.84
C LEU A 194 17.13 -0.51 -18.24
N ALA A 195 17.88 -1.04 -19.21
CA ALA A 195 17.83 -0.56 -20.59
C ALA A 195 16.43 -0.72 -21.20
N LYS A 196 15.74 -1.84 -20.90
CA LYS A 196 14.36 -2.07 -21.33
C LYS A 196 13.40 -1.05 -20.70
N LEU A 197 13.48 -0.81 -19.40
CA LEU A 197 12.65 0.19 -18.71
C LEU A 197 12.90 1.59 -19.26
N LYS A 198 14.17 1.98 -19.43
CA LYS A 198 14.56 3.28 -19.97
C LYS A 198 14.24 3.49 -21.45
N SER A 199 13.89 2.44 -22.19
CA SER A 199 13.43 2.58 -23.58
C SER A 199 12.04 3.23 -23.68
N ASN A 200 11.27 3.26 -22.59
CA ASN A 200 10.02 3.99 -22.50
C ASN A 200 10.30 5.47 -22.16
N ALA A 201 10.31 6.33 -23.17
CA ALA A 201 10.61 7.75 -23.02
C ALA A 201 9.64 8.50 -22.09
N THR A 202 8.36 8.11 -22.07
CA THR A 202 7.36 8.68 -21.17
C THR A 202 7.70 8.36 -19.72
N LEU A 203 7.88 7.07 -19.42
CA LEU A 203 8.29 6.62 -18.09
C LEU A 203 9.58 7.33 -17.61
N VAL A 204 10.60 7.44 -18.46
CA VAL A 204 11.85 8.13 -18.09
C VAL A 204 11.64 9.61 -17.79
N SER A 205 10.79 10.28 -18.55
CA SER A 205 10.43 11.68 -18.32
C SER A 205 9.74 11.84 -16.97
N ASP A 206 8.79 10.96 -16.66
CA ASP A 206 8.00 11.04 -15.44
C ASP A 206 8.83 10.67 -14.19
N CYS A 207 9.78 9.74 -14.31
CA CYS A 207 10.73 9.41 -13.25
C CYS A 207 11.76 10.52 -12.96
N ALA A 208 11.92 11.49 -13.88
CA ALA A 208 12.86 12.59 -13.76
C ALA A 208 12.24 13.88 -13.17
N ALA A 209 10.91 13.94 -13.05
CA ALA A 209 10.14 15.06 -12.48
C ALA A 209 10.05 14.99 -10.95
#